data_AF-A0A3M7LZC5-F1
#
_entry.id   AF-A0A3M7LZC5-F1
#
_cell.length_a   1.000
_cell.length_b   1.000
_cell.length_c   1.000
_cell.angle_alpha   90.00
_cell.angle_beta   90.00
_cell.angle_gamma   90.00
#
_symmetry.space_group_name_H-M   'P 1'
#
loop_
_entity.id
_entity.type
_entity.pdbx_description
1 polymer ?
#
loop_
_entity_poly.entity_id
_entity_poly.type
_entity_poly.pdbx_seq_one_letter_code
_entity_poly.pdbx_strand_id
1 'polypeptide(L)'
;MGRWRNIHHLFVFGDSYTQTGFSTNLTQPSASNPMGNPAYPGWTSSNGPNWVGFLTTTYNASRLLTYTLASGGATVDAALVTPYAPTVLSLKDQVQSQFLPTYGSHPAGIAPWTSSSALFSFWIGINDVGNSWRGGNTTALYDAIFAVYAKQLDALYATGARNFLFLAVPPVNLAPLTLQAGDAATAVAKEGEAIADWNKRLDIMVAAFQAKHPRKLSRRSKEFYTNGWPEEYNGLLCEL
;
A
#
# COMPACT_ATOMS: atom_id res chain seq x y z
N MET A 1 8.15 -16.87 -15.75
CA MET A 1 7.97 -15.50 -16.28
C MET A 1 6.57 -15.29 -16.92
N GLY A 2 5.45 -15.63 -16.25
CA GLY A 2 4.16 -15.76 -16.98
C GLY A 2 2.86 -15.27 -16.33
N ARG A 3 2.87 -14.55 -15.20
CA ARG A 3 1.63 -14.13 -14.50
C ARG A 3 1.31 -12.64 -14.58
N TRP A 4 2.32 -11.78 -14.61
CA TRP A 4 2.15 -10.32 -14.67
C TRP A 4 1.56 -9.80 -15.99
N ARG A 5 1.65 -10.58 -17.08
CA ARG A 5 1.08 -10.19 -18.38
C ARG A 5 -0.43 -10.01 -18.36
N ASN A 6 -1.12 -10.67 -17.42
CA ASN A 6 -2.58 -10.64 -17.32
C ASN A 6 -3.08 -9.60 -16.32
N ILE A 7 -2.19 -8.91 -15.60
CA ILE A 7 -2.57 -7.81 -14.72
C ILE A 7 -2.86 -6.58 -15.59
N HIS A 8 -4.08 -6.06 -15.45
CA HIS A 8 -4.60 -4.91 -16.18
C HIS A 8 -5.23 -3.87 -15.26
N HIS A 9 -5.54 -4.24 -14.01
CA HIS A 9 -6.07 -3.34 -12.99
C HIS A 9 -5.11 -3.32 -11.80
N LEU A 10 -4.75 -2.11 -11.38
CA LEU A 10 -3.93 -1.89 -10.20
C LEU A 10 -4.72 -1.03 -9.21
N PHE A 11 -5.08 -1.61 -8.07
CA PHE A 11 -5.63 -0.88 -6.94
C PHE A 11 -4.50 -0.61 -5.96
N VAL A 12 -4.28 0.66 -5.62
CA VAL A 12 -3.17 1.07 -4.78
C VAL A 12 -3.68 1.76 -3.53
N PHE A 13 -3.29 1.25 -2.38
CA PHE A 13 -3.60 1.76 -1.06
C PHE A 13 -2.31 2.24 -0.41
N GLY A 14 -2.39 3.27 0.43
CA GLY A 14 -1.20 3.77 1.09
C GLY A 14 -1.29 5.22 1.51
N ASP A 15 -0.12 5.84 1.61
CA ASP A 15 0.03 7.20 2.10
C ASP A 15 0.63 8.18 1.07
N SER A 16 1.31 9.22 1.54
CA SER A 16 1.91 10.28 0.72
C SER A 16 2.99 9.78 -0.23
N TYR A 17 3.61 8.63 0.01
CA TYR A 17 4.59 8.02 -0.90
C TYR A 17 3.93 7.50 -2.18
N THR A 18 2.59 7.41 -2.17
CA THR A 18 1.79 6.74 -3.19
C THR A 18 0.66 7.62 -3.73
N GLN A 19 0.17 8.59 -2.96
CA GLN A 19 -0.93 9.48 -3.34
C GLN A 19 -0.71 10.18 -4.69
N THR A 20 -1.80 10.27 -5.46
CA THR A 20 -1.91 11.10 -6.68
C THR A 20 -3.08 12.11 -6.61
N GLY A 21 -3.91 12.06 -5.56
CA GLY A 21 -5.11 12.89 -5.41
C GLY A 21 -6.35 12.37 -6.14
N PHE A 22 -6.32 11.10 -6.56
CA PHE A 22 -7.43 10.44 -7.24
C PHE A 22 -8.71 10.42 -6.37
N SER A 23 -9.85 10.60 -7.04
CA SER A 23 -11.18 10.51 -6.45
C SER A 23 -12.02 9.47 -7.20
N THR A 24 -12.70 8.63 -6.42
CA THR A 24 -13.65 7.62 -6.94
C THR A 24 -14.88 8.23 -7.62
N ASN A 25 -15.16 9.51 -7.38
CA ASN A 25 -16.32 10.22 -7.93
C ASN A 25 -16.02 10.99 -9.23
N LEU A 26 -14.77 11.00 -9.69
CA LEU A 26 -14.34 11.70 -10.89
C LEU A 26 -14.06 10.73 -12.04
N THR A 27 -13.48 11.22 -13.14
CA THR A 27 -13.16 10.41 -14.32
C THR A 27 -12.30 9.20 -13.95
N GLN A 28 -12.80 8.01 -14.26
CA GLN A 28 -12.14 6.75 -13.92
C GLN A 28 -11.03 6.38 -14.92
N PRO A 29 -10.07 5.53 -14.52
CA PRO A 29 -9.04 5.02 -15.42
C PRO A 29 -9.62 4.39 -16.69
N SER A 30 -8.99 4.68 -17.82
CA SER A 30 -9.38 4.17 -19.14
C SER A 30 -8.16 3.98 -20.03
N ALA A 31 -8.36 3.39 -21.22
CA ALA A 31 -7.23 3.09 -22.12
C ALA A 31 -6.48 4.34 -22.63
N SER A 32 -7.17 5.47 -22.78
CA SER A 32 -6.58 6.75 -23.19
C SER A 32 -6.07 7.58 -22.01
N ASN A 33 -6.57 7.31 -20.80
CA ASN A 33 -6.16 7.97 -19.57
C ASN A 33 -6.05 6.93 -18.44
N PRO A 34 -4.91 6.21 -18.34
CA PRO A 34 -4.76 5.03 -17.49
C PRO A 34 -4.77 5.31 -15.98
N MET A 35 -4.71 6.58 -15.57
CA MET A 35 -4.82 6.98 -14.15
C MET A 35 -6.13 7.74 -13.86
N GLY A 36 -6.91 8.10 -14.88
CA GLY A 36 -8.22 8.73 -14.74
C GLY A 36 -8.13 10.17 -14.25
N ASN A 37 -8.04 10.37 -12.93
CA ASN A 37 -8.04 11.68 -12.31
C ASN A 37 -7.07 11.77 -11.13
N PRO A 38 -6.60 12.98 -10.77
CA PRO A 38 -6.65 14.22 -11.56
C PRO A 38 -5.76 14.12 -12.82
N ALA A 39 -5.54 15.24 -13.52
CA ALA A 39 -4.60 15.29 -14.63
C ALA A 39 -3.20 14.82 -14.18
N TYR A 40 -2.58 13.92 -14.94
CA TYR A 40 -1.26 13.36 -14.67
C TYR A 40 -0.20 14.48 -14.52
N PRO A 41 0.72 14.40 -13.53
CA PRO A 41 0.95 13.30 -12.59
C PRO A 41 0.08 13.33 -11.33
N GLY A 42 -0.79 14.33 -11.20
CA GLY A 42 -1.61 14.58 -10.02
C GLY A 42 -0.85 15.21 -8.86
N TRP A 43 -1.41 15.05 -7.66
CA TRP A 43 -0.90 15.63 -6.41
C TRP A 43 0.01 14.64 -5.69
N THR A 44 1.31 14.68 -6.03
CA THR A 44 2.32 13.78 -5.46
C THR A 44 3.28 14.50 -4.52
N SER A 45 3.99 13.74 -3.69
CA SER A 45 5.09 14.20 -2.82
C SER A 45 6.47 14.11 -3.49
N SER A 46 6.52 13.87 -4.81
CA SER A 46 7.75 13.52 -5.55
C SER A 46 8.24 14.57 -6.55
N ASN A 47 7.63 15.78 -6.54
CA ASN A 47 7.91 16.85 -7.51
C ASN A 47 7.75 16.40 -8.98
N GLY A 48 6.81 15.48 -9.23
CA GLY A 48 6.62 14.80 -10.51
C GLY A 48 5.79 13.52 -10.36
N PRO A 49 5.89 12.57 -11.29
CA PRO A 49 5.32 11.24 -11.10
C PRO A 49 6.00 10.50 -9.95
N ASN A 50 5.22 9.84 -9.11
CA ASN A 50 5.74 8.89 -8.12
C ASN A 50 5.81 7.47 -8.72
N TRP A 51 6.11 6.47 -7.88
CA TRP A 51 6.28 5.08 -8.32
C TRP A 51 5.06 4.51 -9.06
N VAL A 52 3.83 4.85 -8.64
CA VAL A 52 2.62 4.40 -9.35
C VAL A 52 2.55 5.04 -10.73
N GLY A 53 2.84 6.33 -10.86
CA GLY A 53 2.89 7.01 -12.16
C GLY A 53 3.88 6.35 -13.12
N PHE A 54 5.09 6.05 -12.66
CA PHE A 54 6.11 5.36 -13.47
C PHE A 54 5.71 3.92 -13.83
N LEU A 55 5.17 3.17 -12.87
CA LEU A 55 4.70 1.80 -13.11
C LEU A 55 3.58 1.79 -14.16
N THR A 56 2.63 2.72 -14.06
CA THR A 56 1.49 2.81 -14.97
C THR A 56 1.87 3.28 -16.37
N THR A 57 2.82 4.20 -16.51
CA THR A 57 3.06 4.90 -17.79
C THR A 57 4.35 4.51 -18.51
N THR A 58 5.36 4.03 -17.77
CA THR A 58 6.72 3.83 -18.31
C THR A 58 7.16 2.37 -18.22
N TYR A 59 6.95 1.72 -17.07
CA TYR A 59 7.51 0.39 -16.80
C TYR A 59 6.48 -0.75 -16.85
N ASN A 60 5.32 -0.50 -17.49
CA ASN A 60 4.30 -1.54 -17.66
C ASN A 60 4.66 -2.51 -18.81
N ALA A 61 4.36 -3.79 -18.63
CA ALA A 61 4.48 -4.81 -19.69
C ALA A 61 3.15 -5.02 -20.45
N SER A 62 2.06 -4.53 -19.87
CA SER A 62 0.69 -4.55 -20.39
C SER A 62 0.05 -3.22 -20.02
N ARG A 63 -0.96 -2.77 -20.77
CA ARG A 63 -1.74 -1.60 -20.37
C ARG A 63 -2.32 -1.84 -18.97
N LEU A 64 -2.05 -0.88 -18.08
CA LEU A 64 -2.41 -0.94 -16.67
C LEU A 64 -3.34 0.24 -16.32
N LEU A 65 -4.55 -0.06 -15.85
CA LEU A 65 -5.50 0.91 -15.33
C LEU A 65 -5.30 1.03 -13.83
N THR A 66 -4.93 2.21 -13.35
CA THR A 66 -4.43 2.41 -11.98
C THR A 66 -5.37 3.29 -11.17
N TYR A 67 -5.88 2.72 -10.09
CA TYR A 67 -6.83 3.30 -9.15
C TYR A 67 -6.08 3.58 -7.84
N THR A 68 -5.66 4.83 -7.64
CA THR A 68 -4.80 5.21 -6.49
C THR A 68 -5.66 5.70 -5.34
N LEU A 69 -6.03 4.82 -4.42
CA LEU A 69 -6.84 5.16 -3.24
C LEU A 69 -6.00 5.74 -2.10
N ALA A 70 -4.67 5.75 -2.24
CA ALA A 70 -3.76 6.28 -1.24
C ALA A 70 -4.04 7.76 -0.88
N SER A 71 -3.95 8.07 0.41
CA SER A 71 -4.20 9.41 0.97
C SER A 71 -2.99 9.88 1.78
N GLY A 72 -2.49 11.06 1.50
CA GLY A 72 -1.31 11.64 2.14
C GLY A 72 -1.47 11.72 3.64
N GLY A 73 -0.49 11.21 4.39
CA GLY A 73 -0.52 11.16 5.85
C GLY A 73 -1.35 10.01 6.43
N ALA A 74 -1.89 9.11 5.60
CA ALA A 74 -2.70 7.98 6.07
C ALA A 74 -1.93 7.12 7.09
N THR A 75 -2.63 6.78 8.16
CA THR A 75 -2.32 5.68 9.07
C THR A 75 -3.22 4.48 8.76
N VAL A 76 -3.01 3.33 9.38
CA VAL A 76 -3.88 2.17 9.16
C VAL A 76 -5.30 2.41 9.68
N ASP A 77 -5.43 3.01 10.87
CA ASP A 77 -6.70 3.41 11.48
C ASP A 77 -6.50 4.72 12.25
N ALA A 78 -7.23 5.78 11.87
CA ALA A 78 -7.12 7.10 12.47
C ALA A 78 -7.51 7.12 13.97
N ALA A 79 -8.26 6.12 14.45
CA ALA A 79 -8.60 5.96 15.85
C ALA A 79 -7.46 5.37 16.70
N LEU A 80 -6.48 4.69 16.08
CA LEU A 80 -5.31 4.13 16.77
C LEU A 80 -4.13 5.09 16.72
N VAL A 81 -3.89 5.68 15.55
CA VAL A 81 -2.86 6.71 15.35
C VAL A 81 -3.47 7.85 14.56
N THR A 82 -3.62 9.00 15.22
CA THR A 82 -4.22 10.18 14.62
C THR A 82 -3.30 10.73 13.50
N PRO A 83 -3.81 10.91 12.28
CA PRO A 83 -3.04 11.55 11.21
C PRO A 83 -2.90 13.05 11.45
N TYR A 84 -2.11 13.73 10.62
CA TYR A 84 -1.85 15.18 10.78
C TYR A 84 -3.09 16.06 10.60
N ALA A 85 -4.15 15.56 9.97
CA ALA A 85 -5.41 16.26 9.78
C ALA A 85 -6.61 15.28 9.77
N PRO A 86 -7.78 15.68 10.28
CA PRO A 86 -8.97 14.81 10.37
C PRO A 86 -9.59 14.47 9.00
N THR A 87 -9.17 15.15 7.93
CA THR A 87 -9.60 14.90 6.55
C THR A 87 -8.80 13.80 5.86
N VAL A 88 -7.72 13.32 6.47
CA VAL A 88 -6.88 12.24 5.92
C VAL A 88 -7.63 10.92 6.01
N LEU A 89 -7.69 10.19 4.89
CA LEU A 89 -8.34 8.88 4.82
C LEU A 89 -7.36 7.79 5.24
N SER A 90 -7.64 7.10 6.34
CA SER A 90 -6.84 5.95 6.80
C SER A 90 -6.94 4.78 5.81
N LEU A 91 -6.06 3.78 5.90
CA LEU A 91 -6.19 2.55 5.09
C LEU A 91 -7.58 1.93 5.23
N LYS A 92 -8.10 1.91 6.45
CA LYS A 92 -9.47 1.42 6.74
C LYS A 92 -10.51 2.21 5.95
N ASP A 93 -10.40 3.54 5.84
CA ASP A 93 -11.32 4.35 5.04
C ASP A 93 -11.14 4.09 3.53
N GLN A 94 -9.89 3.97 3.07
CA GLN A 94 -9.58 3.65 1.67
C GLN A 94 -10.19 2.31 1.25
N VAL A 95 -10.21 1.31 2.13
CA VAL A 95 -10.88 0.03 1.87
C VAL A 95 -12.39 0.14 2.04
N GLN A 96 -12.86 0.53 3.22
CA GLN A 96 -14.28 0.43 3.60
C GLN A 96 -15.16 1.47 2.92
N SER A 97 -14.67 2.70 2.77
CA SER A 97 -15.46 3.83 2.29
C SER A 97 -15.20 4.15 0.81
N GLN A 98 -14.07 3.70 0.25
CA GLN A 98 -13.76 3.92 -1.16
C GLN A 98 -13.80 2.62 -1.98
N PHE A 99 -12.91 1.67 -1.70
CA PHE A 99 -12.79 0.49 -2.56
C PHE A 99 -14.04 -0.39 -2.56
N LEU A 100 -14.50 -0.85 -1.40
CA LEU A 100 -15.61 -1.79 -1.30
C LEU A 100 -16.89 -1.28 -1.98
N PRO A 101 -17.38 -0.05 -1.71
CA PRO A 101 -18.60 0.44 -2.34
C PRO A 101 -18.42 0.78 -3.83
N THR A 102 -17.21 1.14 -4.28
CA THR A 102 -17.00 1.59 -5.67
C THR A 102 -16.62 0.45 -6.60
N TYR A 103 -15.74 -0.44 -6.18
CA TYR A 103 -15.09 -1.43 -7.05
C TYR A 103 -15.27 -2.88 -6.57
N GLY A 104 -15.73 -3.10 -5.33
CA GLY A 104 -15.87 -4.43 -4.74
C GLY A 104 -16.87 -5.34 -5.47
N SER A 105 -17.79 -4.79 -6.26
CA SER A 105 -18.75 -5.55 -7.10
C SER A 105 -18.30 -5.75 -8.55
N HIS A 106 -17.11 -5.26 -8.91
CA HIS A 106 -16.50 -5.37 -10.24
C HIS A 106 -17.38 -4.70 -11.34
N PRO A 107 -17.76 -3.42 -11.16
CA PRO A 107 -18.70 -2.75 -12.05
C PRO A 107 -18.20 -2.71 -13.51
N ALA A 108 -18.97 -3.29 -14.43
CA ALA A 108 -18.57 -3.52 -15.82
C ALA A 108 -18.12 -2.25 -16.58
N GLY A 109 -18.76 -1.11 -16.31
CA GLY A 109 -18.49 0.17 -16.97
C GLY A 109 -17.44 1.06 -16.29
N ILE A 110 -16.89 0.64 -15.14
CA ILE A 110 -16.00 1.45 -14.30
C ILE A 110 -14.67 0.72 -14.06
N ALA A 111 -14.75 -0.53 -13.59
CA ALA A 111 -13.59 -1.37 -13.30
C ALA A 111 -14.00 -2.86 -13.36
N PRO A 112 -14.08 -3.47 -14.56
CA PRO A 112 -14.45 -4.88 -14.74
C PRO A 112 -13.31 -5.84 -14.40
N TRP A 113 -12.74 -5.71 -13.20
CA TRP A 113 -11.57 -6.49 -12.80
C TRP A 113 -11.96 -7.93 -12.41
N THR A 114 -10.97 -8.82 -12.44
CA THR A 114 -11.10 -10.22 -12.02
C THR A 114 -9.95 -10.61 -11.11
N SER A 115 -10.08 -11.71 -10.38
CA SER A 115 -9.01 -12.24 -9.52
C SER A 115 -7.68 -12.45 -10.25
N SER A 116 -7.68 -12.72 -11.56
CA SER A 116 -6.47 -12.92 -12.36
C SER A 116 -5.95 -11.66 -13.06
N SER A 117 -6.72 -10.57 -13.06
CA SER A 117 -6.37 -9.32 -13.75
C SER A 117 -6.12 -8.12 -12.84
N ALA A 118 -6.37 -8.27 -11.53
CA ALA A 118 -6.15 -7.22 -10.54
C ALA A 118 -4.96 -7.51 -9.62
N LEU A 119 -4.16 -6.48 -9.39
CA LEU A 119 -3.16 -6.41 -8.33
C LEU A 119 -3.59 -5.37 -7.29
N PHE A 120 -3.47 -5.74 -6.02
CA PHE A 120 -3.77 -4.91 -4.85
C PHE A 120 -2.46 -4.60 -4.15
N SER A 121 -2.05 -3.34 -4.14
CA SER A 121 -0.76 -2.94 -3.59
C SER A 121 -0.91 -2.00 -2.41
N PHE A 122 -0.02 -2.14 -1.43
CA PHE A 122 -0.06 -1.42 -0.17
C PHE A 122 1.32 -0.87 0.16
N TRP A 123 1.40 0.44 0.36
CA TRP A 123 2.55 1.09 1.00
C TRP A 123 2.06 2.00 2.11
N ILE A 124 2.02 1.46 3.32
CA ILE A 124 1.38 2.06 4.49
C ILE A 124 2.19 1.71 5.75
N GLY A 125 2.08 2.53 6.78
CA GLY A 125 2.80 2.38 8.05
C GLY A 125 3.81 3.47 8.34
N ILE A 126 4.17 4.28 7.34
CA ILE A 126 5.15 5.36 7.49
C ILE A 126 4.65 6.37 8.54
N ASN A 127 3.38 6.76 8.47
CA ASN A 127 2.79 7.67 9.45
C ASN A 127 2.44 6.97 10.76
N ASP A 128 2.09 5.68 10.76
CA ASP A 128 1.88 4.92 11.99
C ASP A 128 3.16 4.88 12.83
N VAL A 129 4.30 4.56 12.20
CA VAL A 129 5.62 4.58 12.85
C VAL A 129 6.00 6.01 13.23
N GLY A 130 5.99 6.94 12.27
CA GLY A 130 6.41 8.34 12.46
C GLY A 130 5.66 9.06 13.59
N ASN A 131 4.37 8.78 13.77
CA ASN A 131 3.54 9.43 14.78
C ASN A 131 3.52 8.70 16.14
N SER A 132 4.10 7.50 16.26
CA SER A 132 4.02 6.70 17.48
C SER A 132 5.35 6.34 18.13
N TRP A 133 6.46 6.35 17.39
CA TRP A 133 7.75 5.82 17.90
C TRP A 133 8.26 6.53 19.16
N ARG A 134 7.90 7.81 19.35
CA ARG A 134 8.26 8.60 20.55
C ARG A 134 7.49 8.19 21.81
N GLY A 135 6.39 7.46 21.67
CA GLY A 135 5.50 7.06 22.77
C GLY A 135 6.03 5.95 23.67
N GLY A 136 7.22 5.40 23.40
CA GLY A 136 7.80 4.31 24.18
C GLY A 136 7.40 2.94 23.64
N ASN A 137 6.93 2.03 24.51
CA ASN A 137 6.58 0.66 24.10
C ASN A 137 5.31 0.64 23.23
N THR A 138 5.49 0.52 21.91
CA THR A 138 4.42 0.48 20.90
C THR A 138 3.84 -0.92 20.67
N THR A 139 4.28 -1.96 21.38
CA THR A 139 3.89 -3.37 21.12
C THR A 139 2.37 -3.56 21.03
N ALA A 140 1.63 -3.13 22.05
CA ALA A 140 0.18 -3.30 22.09
C ALA A 140 -0.54 -2.45 21.03
N LEU A 141 0.01 -1.26 20.71
CA LEU A 141 -0.50 -0.41 19.65
C LEU A 141 -0.32 -1.08 18.28
N TYR A 142 0.87 -1.63 18.01
CA TYR A 142 1.14 -2.31 16.75
C TYR A 142 0.34 -3.61 16.62
N ASP A 143 0.12 -4.36 17.71
CA ASP A 143 -0.81 -5.50 17.72
C ASP A 143 -2.22 -5.07 17.27
N ALA A 144 -2.74 -3.96 17.82
CA ALA A 144 -4.04 -3.43 17.43
C ALA A 144 -4.08 -2.95 15.97
N ILE A 145 -3.03 -2.26 15.52
CA ILE A 145 -2.90 -1.76 14.14
C ILE A 145 -2.91 -2.93 13.15
N PHE A 146 -2.07 -3.94 13.34
CA PHE A 146 -1.99 -5.08 12.43
C PHE A 146 -3.25 -5.95 12.48
N ALA A 147 -3.98 -5.99 13.60
CA ALA A 147 -5.31 -6.59 13.64
C ALA A 147 -6.33 -5.86 12.75
N VAL A 148 -6.27 -4.51 12.66
CA VAL A 148 -7.10 -3.74 11.72
C VAL A 148 -6.63 -3.96 10.28
N TYR A 149 -5.32 -3.94 10.04
CA TYR A 149 -4.75 -4.16 8.70
C TYR A 149 -5.18 -5.52 8.14
N ALA A 150 -5.02 -6.60 8.90
CA ALA A 150 -5.44 -7.94 8.49
C ALA A 150 -6.94 -8.02 8.13
N LYS A 151 -7.80 -7.33 8.89
CA LYS A 151 -9.24 -7.25 8.58
C LYS A 151 -9.53 -6.55 7.26
N GLN A 152 -8.76 -5.53 6.89
CA GLN A 152 -8.90 -4.89 5.58
C GLN A 152 -8.51 -5.83 4.44
N LEU A 153 -7.45 -6.63 4.63
CA LEU A 153 -7.06 -7.65 3.65
C LEU A 153 -8.12 -8.73 3.49
N ASP A 154 -8.73 -9.20 4.59
CA ASP A 154 -9.85 -10.13 4.55
C ASP A 154 -11.05 -9.54 3.79
N ALA A 155 -11.37 -8.28 4.01
CA ALA A 155 -12.48 -7.60 3.33
C ALA A 155 -12.23 -7.49 1.81
N LEU A 156 -11.01 -7.16 1.39
CA LEU A 156 -10.63 -7.15 -0.03
C LEU A 156 -10.66 -8.57 -0.62
N TYR A 157 -10.13 -9.56 0.09
CA TYR A 157 -10.14 -10.96 -0.36
C TYR A 157 -11.57 -11.48 -0.58
N ALA A 158 -12.52 -11.08 0.27
CA ALA A 158 -13.93 -11.44 0.16
C ALA A 158 -14.58 -10.93 -1.14
N THR A 159 -14.06 -9.87 -1.76
CA THR A 159 -14.51 -9.39 -3.07
C THR A 159 -13.98 -10.21 -4.25
N GLY A 160 -12.95 -11.05 -4.03
CA GLY A 160 -12.29 -11.80 -5.10
C GLY A 160 -10.86 -11.34 -5.38
N ALA A 161 -10.30 -10.42 -4.60
CA ALA A 161 -8.89 -10.03 -4.68
C ALA A 161 -7.96 -11.22 -4.39
N ARG A 162 -6.96 -11.47 -5.24
CA ARG A 162 -6.05 -12.63 -5.11
C ARG A 162 -4.56 -12.31 -5.27
N ASN A 163 -4.20 -11.23 -5.95
CA ASN A 163 -2.80 -10.81 -6.08
C ASN A 163 -2.57 -9.58 -5.20
N PHE A 164 -1.66 -9.72 -4.23
CA PHE A 164 -1.34 -8.69 -3.26
C PHE A 164 0.16 -8.35 -3.32
N LEU A 165 0.49 -7.07 -3.20
CA LEU A 165 1.86 -6.55 -3.09
C LEU A 165 1.94 -5.67 -1.85
N PHE A 166 2.88 -5.98 -0.95
CA PHE A 166 3.13 -5.23 0.26
C PHE A 166 4.51 -4.60 0.19
N LEU A 167 4.61 -3.31 0.45
CA LEU A 167 5.87 -2.59 0.54
C LEU A 167 6.18 -2.31 2.01
N ALA A 168 7.39 -2.66 2.45
CA ALA A 168 7.87 -2.33 3.78
C ALA A 168 7.98 -0.81 3.97
N VAL A 169 7.93 -0.38 5.23
CA VAL A 169 8.23 1.00 5.60
C VAL A 169 9.72 1.24 5.30
N PRO A 170 10.06 2.25 4.45
CA PRO A 170 11.43 2.56 4.11
C PRO A 170 12.16 3.16 5.32
N PRO A 171 13.50 3.27 5.28
CA PRO A 171 14.31 3.83 6.38
C PRO A 171 14.13 5.35 6.51
N VAL A 172 12.92 5.81 6.86
CA VAL A 172 12.59 7.24 7.04
C VAL A 172 13.33 7.86 8.21
N ASN A 173 13.84 7.04 9.14
CA ASN A 173 14.75 7.45 10.22
C ASN A 173 16.08 8.05 9.69
N LEU A 174 16.41 7.82 8.42
CA LEU A 174 17.59 8.37 7.73
C LEU A 174 17.24 9.52 6.76
N ALA A 175 15.98 9.91 6.66
CA ALA A 175 15.56 10.98 5.75
C ALA A 175 16.13 12.34 6.20
N PRO A 176 16.39 13.28 5.27
CA PRO A 176 16.88 14.62 5.61
C PRO A 176 16.03 15.35 6.67
N LEU A 177 14.70 15.17 6.63
CA LEU A 177 13.78 15.74 7.62
C LEU A 177 14.10 15.24 9.04
N THR A 178 14.34 13.94 9.20
CA THR A 178 14.68 13.32 10.48
C THR A 178 16.08 13.72 10.95
N LEU A 179 17.05 13.73 10.03
CA LEU A 179 18.44 14.08 10.34
C LEU A 179 18.64 15.56 10.69
N GLN A 180 17.73 16.44 10.23
CA GLN A 180 17.74 17.87 10.56
C GLN A 180 16.92 18.21 11.80
N ALA A 181 16.20 17.24 12.38
CA ALA A 181 15.50 17.43 13.64
C ALA A 181 16.50 17.58 14.80
N GLY A 182 16.11 18.32 15.85
CA GLY A 182 16.97 18.61 17.01
C GLY A 182 17.38 17.38 17.83
N ASP A 183 16.89 16.18 17.49
CA ASP A 183 17.13 14.92 18.17
C ASP A 183 17.48 13.77 17.22
N ALA A 184 18.13 14.08 16.10
CA ALA A 184 18.48 13.14 15.04
C ALA A 184 19.08 11.81 15.52
N ALA A 185 20.00 11.81 16.48
CA ALA A 185 20.61 10.57 17.01
C ALA A 185 19.57 9.63 17.66
N THR A 186 18.62 10.20 18.40
CA THR A 186 17.52 9.44 19.03
C THR A 186 16.56 8.91 17.95
N ALA A 187 16.22 9.73 16.96
CA ALA A 187 15.34 9.32 15.88
C ALA A 187 15.96 8.19 15.04
N VAL A 188 17.22 8.33 14.63
CA VAL A 188 17.96 7.29 13.87
C VAL A 188 17.88 5.94 14.58
N ALA A 189 18.09 5.90 15.89
CA ALA A 189 18.04 4.66 16.67
C ALA A 189 16.60 4.18 16.92
N LYS A 190 15.73 5.01 17.49
CA LYS A 190 14.41 4.60 18.01
C LYS A 190 13.34 4.51 16.95
N GLU A 191 13.32 5.42 15.99
CA GLU A 191 12.47 5.26 14.81
C GLU A 191 12.96 4.07 13.97
N GLY A 192 14.28 3.86 13.87
CA GLY A 192 14.85 2.68 13.21
C GLY A 192 14.40 1.35 13.85
N GLU A 193 14.44 1.24 15.18
CA GLU A 193 13.90 0.08 15.93
C GLU A 193 12.40 -0.12 15.63
N ALA A 194 11.61 0.95 15.61
CA ALA A 194 10.17 0.89 15.33
C ALA A 194 9.87 0.48 13.88
N ILE A 195 10.63 0.97 12.90
CA ILE A 195 10.55 0.55 11.49
C ILE A 195 10.86 -0.95 11.36
N ALA A 196 11.91 -1.43 12.03
CA ALA A 196 12.27 -2.84 12.00
C ALA A 196 11.16 -3.73 12.60
N ASP A 197 10.57 -3.33 13.73
CA ASP A 197 9.43 -4.04 14.32
C ASP A 197 8.19 -4.02 13.41
N TRP A 198 7.87 -2.87 12.80
CA TRP A 198 6.78 -2.77 11.82
C TRP A 198 6.96 -3.74 10.66
N ASN A 199 8.14 -3.73 10.04
CA ASN A 199 8.43 -4.58 8.88
C ASN A 199 8.40 -6.06 9.24
N LYS A 200 8.90 -6.45 10.44
CA LYS A 200 8.75 -7.82 10.95
C LYS A 200 7.29 -8.23 11.15
N ARG A 201 6.45 -7.32 11.65
CA ARG A 201 5.01 -7.57 11.85
C ARG A 201 4.25 -7.66 10.53
N LEU A 202 4.68 -6.90 9.52
CA LEU A 202 4.19 -7.03 8.15
C LEU A 202 4.44 -8.45 7.63
N ASP A 203 5.66 -8.98 7.77
CA ASP A 203 5.99 -10.37 7.38
C ASP A 203 5.08 -11.38 8.07
N ILE A 204 4.90 -11.25 9.38
CA ILE A 204 4.07 -12.14 10.18
C ILE A 204 2.60 -12.10 9.73
N MET A 205 2.04 -10.89 9.57
CA MET A 205 0.66 -10.72 9.11
C MET A 205 0.48 -11.32 7.71
N VAL A 206 1.43 -11.07 6.82
CA VAL A 206 1.41 -11.56 5.44
C VAL A 206 1.46 -13.09 5.40
N ALA A 207 2.35 -13.72 6.17
CA ALA A 207 2.41 -15.17 6.29
C ALA A 207 1.12 -15.77 6.89
N ALA A 208 0.55 -15.13 7.91
CA ALA A 208 -0.72 -15.54 8.50
C ALA A 208 -1.89 -15.42 7.50
N PHE A 209 -1.91 -14.34 6.71
CA PHE A 209 -2.90 -14.12 5.66
C PHE A 209 -2.80 -15.19 4.56
N GLN A 210 -1.58 -15.56 4.14
CA GLN A 210 -1.35 -16.67 3.23
C GLN A 210 -1.82 -18.02 3.78
N ALA A 211 -1.52 -18.30 5.04
CA ALA A 211 -1.95 -19.54 5.68
C ALA A 211 -3.48 -19.63 5.81
N LYS A 212 -4.14 -18.50 6.08
CA LYS A 212 -5.61 -18.40 6.20
C LYS A 212 -6.31 -18.57 4.86
N HIS A 213 -5.70 -18.11 3.77
CA HIS A 213 -6.28 -18.12 2.42
C HIS A 213 -5.40 -18.95 1.47
N PRO A 214 -5.31 -20.27 1.68
CA PRO A 214 -4.45 -21.11 0.85
C PRO A 214 -4.98 -21.15 -0.59
N ARG A 215 -4.06 -21.04 -1.55
CA ARG A 215 -4.37 -21.29 -2.97
C ARG A 215 -5.08 -22.62 -3.12
N LYS A 216 -6.21 -22.63 -3.83
CA LYS A 216 -6.60 -23.83 -4.58
C LYS A 216 -5.55 -24.02 -5.69
N LEU A 217 -4.71 -25.03 -5.52
CA LEU A 217 -3.51 -25.32 -6.32
C LEU A 217 -3.68 -25.03 -7.83
N SER A 218 -3.00 -24.01 -8.33
CA SER A 218 -2.26 -24.13 -9.59
C SER A 218 -0.92 -23.38 -9.47
N ARG A 219 0.17 -24.16 -9.51
CA ARG A 219 1.60 -23.80 -9.58
C ARG A 219 2.12 -22.69 -8.64
N ARG A 220 2.98 -23.06 -7.69
CA ARG A 220 3.86 -22.17 -6.92
C ARG A 220 4.76 -21.35 -7.87
N SER A 221 4.75 -20.03 -7.76
CA SER A 221 5.90 -19.19 -8.12
C SER A 221 6.71 -19.03 -6.84
N LYS A 222 8.02 -19.24 -6.95
CA LYS A 222 8.98 -19.04 -5.85
C LYS A 222 9.00 -17.57 -5.43
N GLU A 223 9.22 -17.36 -4.14
CA GLU A 223 9.61 -16.08 -3.54
C GLU A 223 10.61 -15.34 -4.44
N PHE A 224 10.34 -14.05 -4.69
CA PHE A 224 11.34 -13.15 -5.23
C PHE A 224 12.07 -12.54 -4.03
N TYR A 225 13.24 -13.10 -3.71
CA TYR A 225 14.30 -12.31 -3.11
C TYR A 225 14.81 -11.37 -4.21
N THR A 226 14.72 -10.06 -3.97
CA THR A 226 15.32 -9.02 -4.81
C THR A 226 16.85 -9.07 -4.65
N ASN A 227 17.49 -10.01 -5.33
CA ASN A 227 18.95 -10.00 -5.46
C ASN A 227 19.37 -8.65 -6.09
N GLY A 228 19.96 -7.76 -5.28
CA GLY A 228 20.61 -6.53 -5.74
C GLY A 228 20.05 -5.22 -5.21
N TRP A 229 19.06 -5.22 -4.31
CA TRP A 229 18.68 -4.02 -3.55
C TRP A 229 19.34 -4.09 -2.15
N PRO A 230 19.78 -2.97 -1.56
CA PRO A 230 20.13 -2.94 -0.14
C PRO A 230 18.98 -3.57 0.67
N GLU A 231 19.28 -4.36 1.70
CA GLU A 231 18.30 -5.09 2.54
C GLU A 231 17.21 -4.19 3.18
N GLU A 232 17.36 -2.88 3.00
CA GLU A 232 16.56 -1.76 3.50
C GLU A 232 15.26 -1.52 2.70
N TYR A 233 15.07 -2.15 1.54
CA TYR A 233 13.89 -1.99 0.67
C TYR A 233 13.26 -3.34 0.26
N ASN A 234 12.78 -4.11 1.24
CA ASN A 234 12.08 -5.37 0.97
C ASN A 234 10.59 -5.14 0.71
N GLY A 235 10.10 -5.50 -0.47
CA GLY A 235 8.66 -5.66 -0.73
C GLY A 235 8.28 -7.13 -0.61
N LEU A 236 7.21 -7.45 0.13
CA LEU A 236 6.65 -8.80 0.14
C LEU A 236 5.54 -8.91 -0.89
N LEU A 237 5.75 -9.81 -1.85
CA LEU A 237 4.76 -10.14 -2.84
C LEU A 237 4.00 -11.39 -2.42
N CYS A 238 2.67 -11.31 -2.39
CA CYS A 238 1.81 -12.41 -1.99
C CYS A 238 0.74 -12.70 -3.01
N GLU A 239 0.79 -13.92 -3.53
CA GLU A 239 -0.17 -14.45 -4.47
C GLU A 239 -1.00 -15.55 -3.77
N LEU A 240 -2.30 -15.32 -3.59
CA LEU A 240 -3.26 -16.19 -2.90
C LEU A 240 -4.27 -16.86 -3.83
#